data_AF-M7TB66-F1
#
_entry.id   AF-M7TB66-F1
#
_cell.length_a   1.000
_cell.length_b   1.000
_cell.length_c   1.000
_cell.angle_alpha   90.00
_cell.angle_beta   90.00
_cell.angle_gamma   90.00
#
_symmetry.space_group_name_H-M   'P 1'
#
loop_
_entity.id
_entity.type
_entity.pdbx_description
1 polymer ?
#
loop_
_entity_poly.entity_id
_entity_poly.type
_entity_poly.pdbx_seq_one_letter_code
_entity_poly.pdbx_strand_id
1 'polypeptide(L)'
;MRQHRLIDVLLQSEGYFANANWAPKTVQAIFGNESVILIDLRDTDEVKRVQKIFNADYRTRAGTRALGSASGILASPGCPWPAIQAEIKLQWLKCNYQQDTVNAPKSGGPTPVKVETYEWDDTNEWIKATLEKLREIRPVFMIRKKGEDQIAMRSRHRGSRRPNVCWDDGKWWEGANHSY
;
A
#
# COMPACT_ATOMS: atom_id res chain seq x y z
N MET A 1 -7.39 -22.32 -4.06
CA MET A 1 -7.93 -20.99 -3.73
C MET A 1 -7.12 -19.93 -4.46
N ARG A 2 -7.72 -19.12 -5.34
CA ARG A 2 -7.02 -18.03 -6.04
C ARG A 2 -6.81 -16.88 -5.05
N GLN A 3 -5.56 -16.54 -4.75
CA GLN A 3 -5.20 -15.50 -3.80
C GLN A 3 -5.49 -14.12 -4.41
N HIS A 4 -6.45 -13.40 -3.84
CA HIS A 4 -6.70 -12.00 -4.14
C HIS A 4 -5.62 -11.14 -3.48
N ARG A 5 -5.22 -10.04 -4.13
CA ARG A 5 -4.17 -9.14 -3.65
C ARG A 5 -4.68 -7.78 -3.25
N LEU A 6 -4.15 -7.30 -2.13
CA LEU A 6 -4.33 -5.96 -1.62
C LEU A 6 -2.99 -5.22 -1.76
N ILE A 7 -3.01 -3.99 -2.28
CA ILE A 7 -1.84 -3.12 -2.42
C ILE A 7 -2.02 -1.90 -1.52
N ASP A 8 -1.10 -1.74 -0.58
CA ASP A 8 -1.02 -0.58 0.30
C ASP A 8 -0.03 0.44 -0.29
N VAL A 9 -0.55 1.58 -0.71
CA VAL A 9 0.21 2.70 -1.27
C VAL A 9 0.51 3.68 -0.15
N LEU A 10 1.77 3.74 0.26
CA LEU A 10 2.21 4.65 1.28
C LEU A 10 2.25 6.08 0.72
N LEU A 11 1.31 6.94 1.14
CA LEU A 11 1.32 8.35 0.72
C LEU A 11 2.28 9.18 1.56
N GLN A 12 2.48 8.76 2.81
CA GLN A 12 3.46 9.33 3.71
C GLN A 12 3.77 8.28 4.78
N SER A 13 5.05 8.14 5.11
CA SER A 13 5.46 7.65 6.41
C SER A 13 6.07 8.80 7.18
N GLU A 14 5.89 8.79 8.49
CA GLU A 14 6.97 9.33 9.31
C GLU A 14 7.84 8.16 9.76
N GLY A 15 9.13 8.45 9.95
CA GLY A 15 10.04 7.55 10.63
C GLY A 15 9.54 7.22 12.05
N TYR A 16 10.37 6.52 12.81
CA TYR A 16 10.04 6.11 14.17
C TYR A 16 9.49 7.27 15.00
N PHE A 17 8.19 7.22 15.30
CA PHE A 17 7.55 8.20 16.16
C PHE A 17 8.02 8.14 17.63
N ALA A 18 8.88 7.19 17.95
CA ALA A 18 9.41 6.93 19.29
C ALA A 18 10.76 7.62 19.59
N ASN A 19 11.02 8.81 19.03
CA ASN A 19 11.86 9.77 19.75
C ASN A 19 11.10 10.48 20.89
N ALA A 20 9.80 10.24 21.01
CA ALA A 20 9.03 10.66 22.15
C ALA A 20 8.76 9.47 23.08
N ASN A 21 9.06 9.63 24.36
CA ASN A 21 8.60 8.78 25.45
C ASN A 21 7.06 8.78 25.50
N TRP A 22 6.38 8.09 24.58
CA TRP A 22 4.91 8.03 24.56
C TRP A 22 4.41 7.38 25.83
N ALA A 23 3.27 7.85 26.33
CA ALA A 23 2.64 7.15 27.43
C ALA A 23 2.35 5.69 27.01
N PRO A 24 2.61 4.67 27.87
CA PRO A 24 2.35 3.27 27.53
C PRO A 24 0.91 3.01 27.06
N LYS A 25 -0.05 3.76 27.63
CA LYS A 25 -1.46 3.72 27.21
C LYS A 25 -1.67 4.17 25.76
N THR A 26 -0.93 5.18 25.30
CA THR A 26 -0.95 5.67 23.91
C THR A 26 -0.38 4.62 22.96
N VAL A 27 0.74 3.99 23.34
CA VAL A 27 1.35 2.90 22.56
C VAL A 27 0.36 1.73 22.42
N GLN A 28 -0.23 1.27 23.53
CA GLN A 28 -1.23 0.20 23.51
C GLN A 28 -2.48 0.56 22.68
N ALA A 29 -2.95 1.81 22.76
CA ALA A 29 -4.14 2.24 22.03
C ALA A 29 -3.93 2.31 20.51
N ILE A 30 -2.71 2.61 20.07
CA ILE A 30 -2.35 2.72 18.66
C ILE A 30 -1.97 1.36 18.09
N PHE A 31 -1.04 0.67 18.75
CA PHE A 31 -0.39 -0.51 18.20
C PHE A 31 -0.99 -1.81 18.73
N GLY A 32 -1.60 -1.81 19.91
CA GLY A 32 -1.92 -3.04 20.62
C GLY A 32 -0.66 -3.89 20.78
N ASN A 33 -0.67 -5.09 20.17
CA ASN A 33 0.47 -6.01 20.14
C ASN A 33 1.30 -5.92 18.84
N GLU A 34 0.85 -5.15 17.86
CA GLU A 34 1.52 -5.00 16.58
C GLU A 34 2.70 -4.02 16.70
N SER A 35 3.63 -4.05 15.75
CA SER A 35 4.75 -3.10 15.70
C SER A 35 4.69 -2.12 14.54
N VAL A 36 3.79 -2.37 13.60
CA VAL A 36 3.42 -1.47 12.51
C VAL A 36 1.92 -1.47 12.37
N ILE A 37 1.37 -0.28 12.15
CA ILE A 37 -0.03 -0.11 11.75
C ILE A 37 -0.10 0.68 10.45
N LEU A 38 -1.06 0.30 9.61
CA LEU A 38 -1.40 0.99 8.38
C LEU A 38 -2.81 1.56 8.55
N ILE A 39 -2.94 2.86 8.34
CA ILE A 39 -4.19 3.58 8.45
C ILE A 39 -4.70 3.85 7.05
N ASP A 40 -5.90 3.38 6.72
CA ASP A 40 -6.52 3.68 5.44
C ASP A 40 -6.98 5.14 5.43
N LEU A 41 -6.36 5.94 4.57
CA LEU A 41 -6.64 7.37 4.48
C LEU A 41 -8.03 7.68 3.90
N ARG A 42 -8.71 6.68 3.31
CA ARG A 42 -10.10 6.78 2.86
C ARG A 42 -11.09 6.56 4.00
N ASP A 43 -10.69 5.83 5.05
CA ASP A 43 -11.52 5.61 6.22
C ASP A 43 -11.41 6.83 7.16
N THR A 44 -12.32 7.79 6.95
CA THR A 44 -12.30 9.02 7.75
C THR A 44 -12.53 8.78 9.24
N ASP A 45 -13.18 7.69 9.62
CA ASP A 45 -13.44 7.37 11.03
C ASP A 45 -12.21 6.74 11.68
N GLU A 46 -11.48 5.89 10.96
CA GLU A 46 -10.16 5.40 11.37
C GLU A 46 -9.17 6.56 11.53
N VAL A 47 -9.08 7.45 10.54
CA VAL A 47 -8.23 8.64 10.58
C VAL A 47 -8.56 9.50 11.79
N LYS A 48 -9.85 9.84 12.01
CA LYS A 48 -10.28 10.64 13.17
C LYS A 48 -9.95 9.98 14.49
N ARG A 49 -10.15 8.65 14.61
CA ARG A 49 -9.83 7.88 15.81
C ARG A 49 -8.34 7.98 16.14
N VAL A 50 -7.46 7.75 15.16
CA VAL A 50 -6.01 7.86 15.40
C VAL A 50 -5.61 9.29 15.69
N GLN A 51 -6.18 10.25 14.98
CA GLN A 51 -5.91 11.67 15.22
C GLN A 51 -6.32 12.11 16.63
N LYS A 52 -7.42 11.57 17.17
CA LYS A 52 -7.82 11.79 18.57
C LYS A 52 -6.80 11.22 19.55
N ILE A 53 -6.25 10.03 19.28
CA ILE A 53 -5.19 9.44 20.11
C ILE A 53 -3.93 10.30 20.05
N PHE A 54 -3.55 10.80 18.87
CA PHE A 54 -2.42 11.74 18.74
C PHE A 54 -2.67 13.08 19.44
N ASN A 55 -3.90 13.59 19.43
CA ASN A 55 -4.19 14.86 20.11
C ASN A 55 -4.24 14.73 21.63
N ALA A 56 -4.42 13.52 22.17
CA ALA A 56 -4.44 13.27 23.60
C ALA A 56 -3.04 13.35 24.27
N ASP A 57 -1.97 13.26 23.50
CA ASP A 57 -0.59 13.33 23.99
C ASP A 57 0.19 14.41 23.22
N TYR A 58 0.65 15.47 23.90
CA TYR A 58 1.36 16.56 23.24
C TYR A 58 2.62 16.10 22.50
N ARG A 59 3.21 14.96 22.93
CA ARG A 59 4.41 14.37 22.34
C ARG A 59 4.15 13.74 20.97
N THR A 60 2.89 13.55 20.60
CA THR A 60 2.47 12.92 19.33
C THR A 60 1.81 13.91 18.36
N ARG A 61 1.85 15.22 18.66
CA ARG A 61 1.36 16.29 17.77
C ARG A 61 2.01 16.30 16.38
N ALA A 62 3.26 15.85 16.26
CA ALA A 62 3.90 15.63 14.97
C ALA A 62 3.10 14.63 14.12
N GLY A 63 2.64 13.53 14.75
CA GLY A 63 1.78 12.52 14.13
C GLY A 63 0.43 13.07 13.67
N THR A 64 -0.20 13.95 14.45
CA THR A 64 -1.41 14.66 14.01
C THR A 64 -1.18 15.46 12.73
N ARG A 65 -0.06 16.20 12.65
CA ARG A 65 0.26 17.02 11.47
C ARG A 65 0.60 16.18 10.26
N ALA A 66 1.35 15.10 10.45
CA ALA A 66 1.72 14.19 9.39
C ALA A 66 0.50 13.44 8.83
N LEU A 67 -0.33 12.86 9.70
CA LEU A 67 -1.57 12.20 9.30
C LEU A 67 -2.51 13.20 8.59
N GLY A 68 -2.63 14.42 9.13
CA GLY A 68 -3.41 15.48 8.48
C GLY A 68 -2.87 15.89 7.12
N SER A 69 -1.55 15.93 6.94
CA SER A 69 -0.91 16.22 5.66
C SER A 69 -1.17 15.10 4.65
N ALA A 70 -1.02 13.83 5.06
CA ALA A 70 -1.29 12.66 4.23
C ALA A 70 -2.76 12.60 3.80
N SER A 71 -3.70 12.84 4.72
CA SER A 71 -5.12 12.97 4.39
C SER A 71 -5.39 14.17 3.47
N GLY A 72 -4.68 15.27 3.67
CA GLY A 72 -4.74 16.46 2.82
C GLY A 72 -4.31 16.21 1.38
N ILE A 73 -3.28 15.38 1.16
CA ILE A 73 -2.86 14.95 -0.19
C ILE A 73 -4.02 14.26 -0.90
N LEU A 74 -4.73 13.36 -0.22
CA LEU A 74 -5.86 12.63 -0.79
C LEU A 74 -7.06 13.54 -1.08
N ALA A 75 -7.29 14.56 -0.24
CA ALA A 75 -8.40 15.49 -0.36
C ALA A 75 -8.13 16.70 -1.29
N SER A 76 -6.88 16.91 -1.72
CA SER A 76 -6.51 18.08 -2.53
C SER A 76 -7.17 18.04 -3.91
N PRO A 77 -7.70 19.17 -4.41
CA PRO A 77 -8.00 19.33 -5.83
C PRO A 77 -6.71 19.08 -6.62
N GLY A 78 -6.72 18.11 -7.53
CA GLY A 78 -5.52 17.67 -8.24
C GLY A 78 -4.74 16.54 -7.56
N CYS A 79 -5.30 15.89 -6.53
CA CYS A 79 -4.74 14.68 -5.96
C CYS A 79 -4.37 13.67 -7.07
N PRO A 80 -3.13 13.16 -7.12
CA PRO A 80 -2.71 12.20 -8.13
C PRO A 80 -3.31 10.80 -7.90
N TRP A 81 -4.22 10.60 -6.94
CA TRP A 81 -4.71 9.27 -6.56
C TRP A 81 -5.28 8.45 -7.73
N PRO A 82 -6.15 9.00 -8.62
CA PRO A 82 -6.58 8.26 -9.81
C PRO A 82 -5.41 7.90 -10.74
N ALA A 83 -4.42 8.79 -10.89
CA ALA A 83 -3.22 8.54 -11.70
C ALA A 83 -2.32 7.46 -11.08
N ILE A 84 -2.15 7.48 -9.75
CA ILE A 84 -1.42 6.44 -9.00
C ILE A 84 -2.13 5.09 -9.15
N GLN A 85 -3.46 5.06 -9.02
CA GLN A 85 -4.24 3.83 -9.23
C GLN A 85 -4.09 3.30 -10.66
N ALA A 86 -4.13 4.18 -11.66
CA ALA A 86 -3.91 3.82 -13.06
C ALA A 86 -2.50 3.25 -13.28
N GLU A 87 -1.47 3.88 -12.71
CA GLU A 87 -0.09 3.39 -12.77
C GLU A 87 0.07 2.01 -12.14
N ILE A 88 -0.49 1.81 -10.95
CA ILE A 88 -0.44 0.51 -10.26
C ILE A 88 -1.13 -0.58 -11.09
N LYS A 89 -2.30 -0.27 -11.68
CA LYS A 89 -3.00 -1.21 -12.57
C LYS A 89 -2.17 -1.53 -13.82
N LEU A 90 -1.54 -0.52 -14.43
CA LEU A 90 -0.68 -0.70 -15.59
C LEU A 90 0.51 -1.61 -15.27
N GLN A 91 1.22 -1.34 -14.18
CA GLN A 91 2.35 -2.18 -13.75
C GLN A 91 1.88 -3.59 -13.39
N TRP A 92 0.74 -3.73 -12.71
CA TRP A 92 0.16 -5.03 -12.41
C TRP A 92 -0.10 -5.86 -13.69
N LEU A 93 -0.68 -5.23 -14.72
CA LEU A 93 -0.89 -5.87 -16.02
C LEU A 93 0.44 -6.25 -16.69
N LYS A 94 1.43 -5.35 -16.72
CA LYS A 94 2.76 -5.63 -17.29
C LYS A 94 3.45 -6.82 -16.61
N CYS A 95 3.45 -6.87 -15.28
CA CYS A 95 4.07 -7.97 -14.54
C CYS A 95 3.32 -9.30 -14.75
N ASN A 96 1.99 -9.28 -14.79
CA ASN A 96 1.22 -10.51 -15.06
C ASN A 96 1.34 -10.96 -16.52
N TYR A 97 1.45 -10.05 -17.50
CA TYR A 97 1.67 -10.41 -18.90
C TYR A 97 2.93 -11.27 -19.06
N GLN A 98 4.05 -10.85 -18.47
CA GLN A 98 5.31 -11.61 -18.52
C GLN A 98 5.14 -13.00 -17.90
N GLN A 99 4.51 -13.09 -16.73
CA GLN A 99 4.30 -14.36 -16.03
C GLN A 99 3.35 -15.29 -16.77
N ASP A 100 2.22 -14.78 -17.22
CA ASP A 100 1.19 -15.59 -17.88
C ASP A 100 1.63 -15.99 -19.28
N THR A 101 2.42 -15.18 -20.00
CA THR A 101 3.01 -15.57 -21.30
C THR A 101 3.98 -16.74 -21.16
N VAL A 102 4.82 -16.75 -20.12
CA VAL A 102 5.70 -17.90 -19.83
C VAL A 102 4.91 -19.17 -19.49
N ASN A 103 3.71 -19.02 -18.92
CA ASN A 103 2.87 -20.14 -18.49
C ASN A 103 1.72 -20.47 -19.47
N ALA A 104 1.56 -19.68 -20.54
CA ALA A 104 0.43 -19.74 -21.47
C ALA A 104 0.18 -21.11 -22.11
N PRO A 105 1.19 -21.95 -22.43
CA PRO A 105 0.94 -23.27 -23.02
C PRO A 105 0.15 -24.22 -22.11
N LYS A 106 -0.02 -23.91 -20.81
CA LYS A 106 -0.51 -24.87 -19.80
C LYS A 106 -1.90 -24.57 -19.25
N SER A 107 -2.46 -23.37 -19.46
CA SER A 107 -3.56 -22.88 -18.62
C SER A 107 -4.95 -22.88 -19.26
N GLY A 108 -5.08 -23.06 -20.58
CA GLY A 108 -6.39 -23.02 -21.28
C GLY A 108 -7.22 -21.75 -21.00
N GLY A 109 -6.58 -20.70 -20.46
CA GLY A 109 -7.21 -19.47 -20.04
C GLY A 109 -7.18 -18.40 -21.14
N PRO A 110 -7.71 -17.20 -20.84
CA PRO A 110 -7.65 -16.06 -21.74
C PRO A 110 -6.22 -15.76 -22.17
N THR A 111 -6.04 -15.44 -23.46
CA THR A 111 -4.72 -15.15 -24.02
C THR A 111 -4.17 -13.85 -23.43
N PRO A 112 -2.95 -13.85 -22.84
CA PRO A 112 -2.34 -12.64 -22.31
C PRO A 112 -2.14 -11.58 -23.40
N VAL A 113 -2.48 -10.33 -23.08
CA VAL A 113 -2.31 -9.20 -24.00
C VAL A 113 -1.27 -8.25 -23.44
N LYS A 114 -0.34 -7.82 -24.29
CA LYS A 114 0.68 -6.85 -23.90
C LYS A 114 0.05 -5.47 -23.79
N VAL A 115 0.20 -4.82 -22.63
CA VAL A 115 -0.29 -3.47 -22.36
C VAL A 115 0.91 -2.54 -22.15
N GLU A 116 0.99 -1.46 -22.93
CA GLU A 116 2.12 -0.53 -22.87
C GLU A 116 1.76 0.83 -22.27
N THR A 117 0.52 1.29 -22.48
CA THR A 117 -0.01 2.60 -22.07
C THR A 117 -1.23 2.46 -21.16
N TYR A 118 -1.82 3.60 -20.75
CA TYR A 118 -3.08 3.63 -19.98
C TYR A 118 -4.33 3.36 -20.81
N GLU A 119 -4.19 3.27 -22.13
CA GLU A 119 -5.28 2.99 -23.06
C GLU A 119 -5.32 1.48 -23.32
N TRP A 120 -6.06 0.75 -22.49
CA TRP A 120 -6.28 -0.68 -22.66
C TRP A 120 -7.77 -1.00 -22.74
N ASP A 121 -8.10 -2.14 -23.34
CA ASP A 121 -9.47 -2.61 -23.48
C ASP A 121 -9.94 -3.29 -22.19
N ASP A 122 -10.74 -2.59 -21.38
CA ASP A 122 -11.34 -3.12 -20.16
C ASP A 122 -12.33 -4.29 -20.42
N THR A 123 -12.75 -4.50 -21.67
CA THR A 123 -13.61 -5.64 -22.06
C THR A 123 -12.82 -6.91 -22.33
N ASN A 124 -11.50 -6.81 -22.49
CA ASN A 124 -10.64 -7.97 -22.71
C ASN A 124 -10.66 -8.92 -21.51
N GLU A 125 -10.97 -10.19 -21.76
CA GLU A 125 -11.16 -11.19 -20.70
C GLU A 125 -9.90 -11.42 -19.84
N TRP A 126 -8.70 -11.36 -20.43
CA TRP A 126 -7.45 -11.52 -19.69
C TRP A 126 -7.19 -10.31 -18.79
N ILE A 127 -7.40 -9.09 -19.31
CA ILE A 127 -7.23 -7.84 -18.54
C ILE A 127 -8.19 -7.85 -17.36
N LYS A 128 -9.48 -8.09 -17.61
CA LYS A 128 -10.51 -8.16 -16.59
C LYS A 128 -10.18 -9.20 -15.52
N ALA A 129 -9.90 -10.44 -15.92
CA ALA A 129 -9.55 -11.51 -14.99
C ALA A 129 -8.25 -11.24 -14.21
N THR A 130 -7.34 -10.45 -14.77
CA THR A 130 -6.08 -10.07 -14.12
C THR A 130 -6.28 -8.93 -13.12
N LEU A 131 -7.07 -7.93 -13.45
CA LEU A 131 -7.44 -6.85 -12.54
C LEU A 131 -8.37 -7.35 -11.42
N GLU A 132 -9.23 -8.34 -11.64
CA GLU A 132 -10.03 -8.97 -10.57
C GLU A 132 -9.18 -9.66 -9.49
N LYS A 133 -7.94 -10.07 -9.84
CA LYS A 133 -6.97 -10.57 -8.86
C LYS A 133 -6.39 -9.44 -7.99
N LEU A 134 -6.41 -8.20 -8.49
CA LEU A 134 -6.05 -6.99 -7.76
C LEU A 134 -7.30 -6.48 -7.03
N ARG A 135 -7.53 -7.02 -5.83
CA ARG A 135 -8.75 -6.79 -5.05
C ARG A 135 -8.92 -5.34 -4.65
N GLU A 136 -7.83 -4.71 -4.21
CA GLU A 136 -7.88 -3.36 -3.65
C GLU A 136 -6.54 -2.64 -3.71
N ILE A 137 -6.58 -1.34 -3.98
CA ILE A 137 -5.46 -0.40 -3.88
C ILE A 137 -5.86 0.65 -2.83
N ARG A 138 -5.11 0.74 -1.73
CA ARG A 138 -5.43 1.61 -0.59
C ARG A 138 -4.36 2.67 -0.38
N PRO A 139 -4.70 3.96 -0.22
CA PRO A 139 -3.76 4.96 0.24
C PRO A 139 -3.62 4.83 1.76
N VAL A 140 -2.43 4.54 2.24
CA VAL A 140 -2.19 4.31 3.66
C VAL A 140 -1.18 5.30 4.25
N PHE A 141 -1.37 5.58 5.53
CA PHE A 141 -0.37 6.21 6.39
C PHE A 141 0.19 5.16 7.35
N MET A 142 1.52 5.05 7.40
CA MET A 142 2.20 4.03 8.20
C MET A 142 2.83 4.63 9.45
N ILE A 143 2.67 3.94 10.57
CA ILE A 143 3.30 4.28 11.85
C ILE A 143 4.08 3.06 12.33
N ARG A 144 5.35 3.26 12.72
CA ARG A 144 6.26 2.20 13.19
C ARG A 144 6.70 2.40 14.64
N LYS A 145 6.85 1.30 15.38
CA LYS A 145 7.43 1.26 16.73
C LYS A 145 8.98 1.26 16.67
N LYS A 146 9.66 2.01 17.54
CA LYS A 146 11.15 2.11 17.57
C LYS A 146 11.82 0.84 18.08
N GLY A 147 12.97 0.51 17.50
CA GLY A 147 13.77 -0.67 17.86
C GLY A 147 13.31 -1.95 17.16
N GLU A 148 12.19 -1.89 16.44
CA GLU A 148 11.74 -2.94 15.53
C GLU A 148 12.10 -2.53 14.10
N ASP A 149 13.40 -2.35 13.86
CA ASP A 149 13.97 -1.79 12.63
C ASP A 149 13.86 -2.72 11.41
N GLN A 150 13.33 -3.92 11.59
CA GLN A 150 13.31 -4.95 10.54
C GLN A 150 11.93 -5.57 10.33
N ILE A 151 10.90 -4.74 10.21
CA ILE A 151 9.83 -5.12 9.29
C ILE A 151 10.23 -4.59 7.93
N ALA A 152 11.12 -5.35 7.28
CA ALA A 152 11.03 -5.45 5.83
C ALA A 152 9.54 -5.65 5.54
N MET A 153 8.96 -4.90 4.60
CA MET A 153 7.62 -5.18 4.07
C MET A 153 7.67 -6.52 3.32
N ARG A 154 8.01 -7.58 4.06
CA ARG A 154 7.94 -8.96 3.68
C ARG A 154 6.47 -9.16 3.49
N SER A 155 6.10 -9.25 2.22
CA SER A 155 4.91 -9.93 1.79
C SER A 155 4.64 -11.05 2.79
N ARG A 156 3.49 -11.03 3.47
CA ARG A 156 3.00 -12.22 4.17
C ARG A 156 2.82 -13.40 3.21
N HIS A 157 3.17 -13.28 1.92
CA HIS A 157 3.18 -14.34 0.93
C HIS A 157 4.61 -14.67 0.49
N ARG A 158 5.36 -15.36 1.36
CA ARG A 158 6.64 -16.03 1.03
C ARG A 158 6.55 -17.03 -0.15
N GLY A 159 5.37 -17.31 -0.68
CA GLY A 159 5.15 -18.34 -1.70
C GLY A 159 4.79 -17.87 -3.11
N SER A 160 4.49 -16.59 -3.34
CA SER A 160 4.12 -16.11 -4.69
C SER A 160 5.15 -15.12 -5.21
N ARG A 161 5.83 -15.47 -6.30
CA ARG A 161 6.78 -14.64 -7.08
C ARG A 161 6.12 -13.41 -7.73
N ARG A 162 5.16 -12.78 -7.06
CA ARG A 162 4.42 -11.65 -7.58
C ARG A 162 4.78 -10.43 -6.72
N PRO A 163 5.12 -9.29 -7.33
CA PRO A 163 5.70 -8.15 -6.64
C PRO A 163 4.74 -7.59 -5.59
N ASN A 164 5.28 -7.28 -4.40
CA ASN A 164 4.67 -6.28 -3.54
C ASN A 164 4.98 -4.93 -4.14
N VAL A 165 4.03 -4.00 -4.17
CA VAL A 165 4.27 -2.65 -4.68
C VAL A 165 4.24 -1.70 -3.51
N CYS A 166 5.30 -0.93 -3.31
CA CYS A 166 5.27 0.25 -2.46
C CYS A 166 5.55 1.50 -3.30
N TRP A 167 4.93 2.59 -2.92
CA TRP A 167 5.14 3.92 -3.48
C TRP A 167 5.77 4.76 -2.39
N ASP A 168 6.90 5.40 -2.70
CA ASP A 168 7.57 6.33 -1.78
C ASP A 168 8.08 7.52 -2.59
N ASP A 169 7.70 8.73 -2.18
CA ASP A 169 8.12 10.01 -2.78
C ASP A 169 8.09 10.05 -4.33
N GLY A 170 6.96 9.68 -4.92
CA GLY A 170 6.78 9.73 -6.37
C GLY A 170 7.46 8.59 -7.15
N LYS A 171 8.07 7.63 -6.45
CA LYS A 171 8.78 6.49 -7.03
C LYS A 171 8.11 5.18 -6.68
N TRP A 172 7.99 4.35 -7.70
CA TRP A 172 7.52 2.99 -7.60
C TRP A 172 8.68 2.06 -7.22
N TRP A 173 8.42 1.14 -6.30
CA TRP A 173 9.35 0.08 -5.97
C TRP A 173 8.57 -1.24 -5.94
N GLU A 174 9.02 -2.23 -6.72
CA GLU A 174 8.72 -3.61 -6.38
C GLU A 174 9.49 -3.93 -5.11
N GLY A 175 8.81 -4.52 -4.14
CA GLY A 175 9.44 -5.17 -3.00
C GLY A 175 10.26 -6.37 -3.46
N ALA A 176 11.36 -6.12 -4.18
CA ALA A 176 12.53 -6.96 -4.16
C ALA A 176 13.16 -6.76 -2.78
N ASN A 177 13.38 -7.86 -2.07
CA ASN A 177 14.10 -7.90 -0.79
C ASN A 177 15.23 -6.86 -0.77
N HIS A 178 15.02 -5.75 -0.07
CA HIS A 178 16.14 -4.91 0.35
C HIS A 178 16.74 -5.59 1.57
N SER A 179 17.54 -6.62 1.28
CA SER A 179 18.61 -7.05 2.17
C SER A 179 19.75 -6.06 1.99
N TYR A 180 19.82 -5.08 2.88
CA TYR A 180 21.05 -4.47 3.32
C TYR A 180 21.15 -4.70 4.83
#